data_AF-A0A374VSY1-F1
#
_entry.id   AF-A0A374VSY1-F1
#
_cell.length_a   1.000
_cell.length_b   1.000
_cell.length_c   1.000
_cell.angle_alpha   90.00
_cell.angle_beta   90.00
_cell.angle_gamma   90.00
#
_symmetry.space_group_name_H-M   'P 1'
#
loop_
_entity.id
_entity.type
_entity.pdbx_description
1 polymer ?
#
loop_
_entity_poly.entity_id
_entity_poly.type
_entity_poly.pdbx_seq_one_letter_code
_entity_poly.pdbx_strand_id
1 'polypeptide(L)'
;MSDIVKKGFFRRCLYRATGAYLLEQHIQMLEQQVKTQQMQLAQMEKEREEREAQDAQQQQFNTASQERLDHLELHAAAQDEHRNNIDAQLQQTAGQTNDLQRRMEWAEDGMREAGLLLPSELQLFNKKSYSQAGEDAILMYIFVMLGVPLSQCNYLDLGANHPCDMSNTWFFYQQGATGILVDANPKLAEELRRARPKDQVINACVGPVSGETLDFHVLSADGLSAPGDVSEVLRANPAVRVLETIPMQTVAVNDLMEQLGGAPKILNLDIEGMEMEILRSIDFAKYRPTTMIIEMIPYSKQLVAGKKNPEILRFMQEKGYVEYAFTGINSIFLDKQFYEKITGVSLEG
;
A
#
# COMPACT_ATOMS: atom_id res chain seq x y z
N MET A 1 141.83 3.03 -21.43
CA MET A 1 140.57 3.78 -21.55
C MET A 1 139.94 3.90 -20.16
N SER A 2 139.86 5.12 -19.64
CA SER A 2 139.65 5.46 -18.22
C SER A 2 138.27 5.08 -17.67
N ASP A 3 138.25 4.59 -16.42
CA ASP A 3 137.06 4.24 -15.60
C ASP A 3 135.98 5.33 -15.53
N ILE A 4 136.32 6.58 -15.87
CA ILE A 4 135.41 7.72 -15.91
C ILE A 4 134.37 7.59 -17.04
N VAL A 5 134.74 7.04 -18.21
CA VAL A 5 133.84 6.93 -19.36
C VAL A 5 132.78 5.84 -19.13
N LYS A 6 133.16 4.72 -18.48
CA LYS A 6 132.24 3.64 -18.12
C LYS A 6 131.21 4.08 -17.07
N LYS A 7 131.64 4.81 -16.02
CA LYS A 7 130.72 5.37 -15.00
C LYS A 7 129.75 6.41 -15.58
N GLY A 8 130.20 7.23 -16.53
CA GLY A 8 129.37 8.24 -17.21
C GLY A 8 128.35 7.66 -18.21
N PHE A 9 128.65 6.52 -18.83
CA PHE A 9 127.70 5.78 -19.69
C PHE A 9 126.66 5.04 -18.84
N PHE A 10 127.11 4.35 -17.78
CA PHE A 10 126.22 3.61 -16.87
C PHE A 10 125.22 4.54 -16.16
N ARG A 11 125.66 5.71 -15.68
CA ARG A 11 124.75 6.73 -15.11
C ARG A 11 123.72 7.21 -16.13
N ARG A 12 124.11 7.47 -17.39
CA ARG A 12 123.16 7.91 -18.43
C ARG A 12 122.14 6.82 -18.81
N CYS A 13 122.56 5.55 -18.84
CA CYS A 13 121.64 4.43 -19.00
C CYS A 13 120.68 4.29 -17.82
N LEU A 14 121.18 4.44 -16.58
CA LEU A 14 120.35 4.39 -15.37
C LEU A 14 119.31 5.52 -15.33
N TYR A 15 119.70 6.76 -15.63
CA TYR A 15 118.80 7.92 -15.67
C TYR A 15 117.74 7.82 -16.78
N ARG A 16 118.06 7.24 -17.94
CA ARG A 16 117.08 6.99 -18.99
C ARG A 16 116.11 5.87 -18.61
N ALA A 17 116.59 4.82 -17.95
CA ALA A 17 115.75 3.71 -17.47
C ALA A 17 114.81 4.14 -16.33
N THR A 18 115.29 4.94 -15.36
CA THR A 18 114.44 5.47 -14.29
C THR A 18 113.44 6.52 -14.79
N GLY A 19 113.83 7.36 -15.76
CA GLY A 19 112.92 8.30 -16.42
C GLY A 19 111.80 7.62 -17.20
N ALA A 20 112.12 6.54 -17.94
CA ALA A 20 111.10 5.75 -18.64
C ALA A 20 110.14 5.05 -17.67
N TYR A 21 110.64 4.48 -16.57
CA TYR A 21 109.81 3.85 -15.54
C TYR A 21 108.86 4.83 -14.86
N LEU A 22 109.35 6.03 -14.49
CA LEU A 22 108.51 7.08 -13.90
C LEU A 22 107.43 7.58 -14.88
N LEU A 23 107.75 7.69 -16.17
CA LEU A 23 106.79 8.08 -17.20
C LEU A 23 105.71 7.02 -17.38
N GLU A 24 106.09 5.74 -17.39
CA GLU A 24 105.18 4.60 -17.51
C GLU A 24 104.23 4.51 -16.30
N GLN A 25 104.73 4.74 -15.09
CA GLN A 25 103.87 4.85 -13.89
C GLN A 25 102.91 6.03 -13.96
N HIS A 26 103.33 7.17 -14.50
CA HIS A 26 102.47 8.34 -14.66
C HIS A 26 101.38 8.12 -15.72
N ILE A 27 101.72 7.44 -16.83
CA ILE A 27 100.76 7.04 -17.87
C ILE A 27 99.72 6.08 -17.28
N GLN A 28 100.14 5.06 -16.54
CA GLN A 28 99.21 4.14 -15.86
C GLN A 28 98.28 4.87 -14.87
N MET A 29 98.81 5.84 -14.14
CA MET A 29 98.01 6.67 -13.22
C MET A 29 96.95 7.51 -13.96
N LEU A 30 97.34 8.13 -15.08
CA LEU A 30 96.44 8.93 -15.92
C LEU A 30 95.37 8.05 -16.60
N GLU A 31 95.75 6.88 -17.11
CA GLU A 31 94.80 5.90 -17.67
C GLU A 31 93.77 5.47 -16.61
N GLN A 32 94.21 5.25 -15.38
CA GLN A 32 93.33 4.90 -14.28
C GLN A 32 92.39 6.06 -13.91
N GLN A 33 92.89 7.31 -13.88
CA GLN A 33 92.06 8.49 -13.66
C GLN A 33 91.01 8.68 -14.77
N VAL A 34 91.39 8.53 -16.03
CA VAL A 34 90.46 8.62 -17.17
C VAL A 34 89.39 7.55 -17.06
N LYS A 35 89.76 6.32 -16.72
CA LYS A 35 88.80 5.22 -16.52
C LYS A 35 87.82 5.50 -15.38
N THR A 36 88.30 6.09 -14.27
CA THR A 36 87.43 6.51 -13.16
C THR A 36 86.47 7.63 -13.58
N GLN A 37 86.95 8.64 -14.33
CA GLN A 37 86.10 9.73 -14.82
C GLN A 37 85.03 9.23 -15.81
N GLN A 38 85.40 8.31 -16.72
CA GLN A 38 84.44 7.68 -17.64
C GLN A 38 83.36 6.90 -16.89
N MET A 39 83.73 6.19 -15.83
CA MET A 39 82.76 5.47 -15.00
C MET A 39 81.82 6.42 -14.26
N GLN A 40 82.32 7.54 -13.74
CA GLN A 40 81.50 8.57 -13.09
C GLN A 40 80.54 9.25 -14.07
N LEU A 41 81.00 9.58 -15.28
CA LEU A 41 80.13 10.13 -16.34
C LEU A 41 79.01 9.16 -16.71
N ALA A 42 79.33 7.88 -16.94
CA ALA A 42 78.32 6.86 -17.24
C ALA A 42 77.30 6.69 -16.10
N GLN A 43 77.74 6.82 -14.84
CA GLN A 43 76.84 6.75 -13.70
C GLN A 43 75.92 7.99 -13.60
N MET A 44 76.45 9.19 -13.85
CA MET A 44 75.64 10.41 -13.89
C MET A 44 74.63 10.40 -15.04
N GLU A 45 75.01 9.89 -16.22
CA GLU A 45 74.10 9.71 -17.35
C GLU A 45 72.95 8.76 -17.00
N LYS A 46 73.27 7.62 -16.37
CA LYS A 46 72.26 6.68 -15.91
C LYS A 46 71.31 7.27 -14.86
N GLU A 47 71.85 7.99 -13.87
CA GLU A 47 71.02 8.68 -12.86
C GLU A 47 70.12 9.75 -13.47
N ARG A 48 70.59 10.43 -14.52
CA ARG A 48 69.80 11.41 -15.26
C ARG A 48 68.66 10.74 -16.03
N GLU A 49 68.93 9.65 -16.75
CA GLU A 49 67.90 8.88 -17.45
C GLU A 49 66.83 8.33 -16.49
N GLU A 50 67.24 7.85 -15.30
CA GLU A 50 66.32 7.38 -14.26
C GLU A 50 65.42 8.52 -13.73
N ARG A 51 65.96 9.74 -13.55
CA ARG A 51 65.16 10.92 -13.16
C ARG A 51 64.20 11.35 -14.25
N GLU A 52 64.65 11.42 -15.50
CA GLU A 52 63.79 11.78 -16.63
C GLU A 52 62.63 10.78 -16.80
N ALA A 53 62.87 9.49 -16.57
CA ALA A 53 61.83 8.47 -16.56
C ALA A 53 60.85 8.62 -15.39
N GLN A 54 61.32 8.95 -14.18
CA GLN A 54 60.47 9.21 -13.02
C GLN A 54 59.59 10.45 -13.21
N ASP A 55 60.15 11.53 -13.74
CA ASP A 55 59.41 12.77 -14.02
C ASP A 55 58.33 12.54 -15.09
N ALA A 56 58.63 11.79 -16.15
CA ALA A 56 57.66 11.42 -17.18
C ALA A 56 56.52 10.57 -16.60
N GLN A 57 56.83 9.62 -15.72
CA GLN A 57 55.82 8.79 -15.05
C GLN A 57 54.94 9.61 -14.10
N GLN A 58 55.53 10.54 -13.33
CA GLN A 58 54.79 11.43 -12.45
C GLN A 58 53.88 12.37 -13.24
N GLN A 59 54.34 12.89 -14.38
CA GLN A 59 53.55 13.74 -15.25
C GLN A 59 52.34 12.99 -15.82
N GLN A 60 52.55 11.75 -16.30
CA GLN A 60 51.44 10.90 -16.76
C GLN A 60 50.42 10.63 -15.66
N PHE A 61 50.88 10.33 -14.44
CA PHE A 61 49.99 10.11 -13.30
C PHE A 61 49.16 11.35 -12.95
N ASN A 62 49.78 12.53 -12.96
CA ASN A 62 49.11 13.80 -12.67
C ASN A 62 48.04 14.11 -13.73
N THR A 63 48.36 13.98 -15.02
CA THR A 63 47.39 14.20 -16.10
C THR A 63 46.20 13.25 -15.99
N ALA A 64 46.44 11.94 -15.82
CA ALA A 64 45.37 10.96 -15.66
C ALA A 64 44.51 11.20 -14.39
N SER A 65 45.10 11.79 -13.35
CA SER A 65 44.37 12.14 -12.13
C SER A 65 43.53 13.40 -12.31
N GLN A 66 44.01 14.39 -13.07
CA GLN A 66 43.24 15.58 -13.43
C GLN A 66 42.04 15.21 -14.32
N GLU A 67 42.24 14.38 -15.35
CA GLU A 67 41.15 13.92 -16.21
C GLU A 67 40.05 13.19 -15.43
N ARG A 68 40.44 12.38 -14.42
CA ARG A 68 39.48 11.74 -13.52
C ARG A 68 38.72 12.74 -12.65
N LEU A 69 39.38 13.78 -12.14
CA LEU A 69 38.73 14.85 -11.37
C LEU A 69 37.72 15.60 -12.24
N ASP A 70 38.12 16.00 -13.46
CA ASP A 70 37.24 16.72 -14.39
C ASP A 70 36.00 15.87 -14.74
N HIS A 71 36.19 14.56 -14.97
CA HIS A 71 35.08 13.63 -15.18
C HIS A 71 34.14 13.51 -13.96
N LEU A 72 34.69 13.49 -12.75
CA LEU A 72 33.90 13.46 -11.51
C LEU A 72 33.11 14.75 -11.31
N GLU A 73 33.69 15.91 -11.61
CA GLU A 73 33.02 17.22 -11.54
C GLU A 73 31.87 17.31 -12.54
N LEU A 74 32.08 16.87 -13.78
CA LEU A 74 31.02 16.77 -14.80
C LEU A 74 29.87 15.86 -14.36
N HIS A 75 30.19 14.70 -13.79
CA HIS A 75 29.19 13.79 -13.26
C HIS A 75 28.42 14.38 -12.07
N ALA A 76 29.10 15.07 -11.15
CA ALA A 76 28.47 15.75 -10.03
C ALA A 76 27.51 16.86 -10.50
N ALA A 77 27.95 17.69 -11.46
CA ALA A 77 27.11 18.73 -12.04
C ALA A 77 25.85 18.17 -12.72
N ALA A 78 25.99 17.08 -13.47
CA ALA A 78 24.85 16.40 -14.10
C ALA A 78 23.89 15.78 -13.07
N GLN A 79 24.41 15.25 -11.95
CA GLN A 79 23.59 14.76 -10.84
C GLN A 79 22.84 15.89 -10.13
N ASP A 80 23.47 17.04 -9.93
CA ASP A 80 22.83 18.21 -9.34
C ASP A 80 21.73 18.77 -10.25
N GLU A 81 21.96 18.84 -11.57
CA GLU A 81 20.93 19.23 -12.54
C GLU A 81 19.74 18.26 -12.53
N HIS A 82 20.00 16.95 -12.51
CA HIS A 82 18.96 15.94 -12.42
C HIS A 82 18.15 16.06 -11.12
N ARG A 83 18.81 16.29 -9.99
CA ARG A 83 18.18 16.50 -8.69
C ARG A 83 17.28 17.74 -8.69
N ASN A 84 17.77 18.86 -9.23
CA ASN A 84 17.01 20.10 -9.33
C ASN A 84 15.74 19.94 -10.19
N ASN A 85 15.82 19.15 -11.27
CA ASN A 85 14.67 18.86 -12.11
C ASN A 85 13.61 18.01 -11.39
N ILE A 86 14.05 17.00 -10.63
CA ILE A 86 13.16 16.20 -9.77
C ILE A 86 12.48 17.10 -8.73
N ASP A 87 13.23 17.97 -8.05
CA ASP A 87 12.70 18.89 -7.05
C ASP A 87 11.66 19.86 -7.65
N ALA A 88 11.89 20.37 -8.85
CA ALA A 88 10.93 21.22 -9.57
C ALA A 88 9.65 20.46 -9.94
N GLN A 89 9.76 19.21 -10.42
CA GLN A 89 8.59 18.37 -10.69
C GLN A 89 7.78 18.09 -9.42
N LEU A 90 8.45 17.76 -8.31
CA LEU A 90 7.80 17.53 -7.02
C LEU A 90 7.04 18.77 -6.54
N GLN A 91 7.62 19.96 -6.68
CA GLN A 91 6.94 21.22 -6.33
C GLN A 91 5.73 21.49 -7.21
N GLN A 92 5.82 21.22 -8.51
CA GLN A 92 4.69 21.38 -9.43
C GLN A 92 3.54 20.42 -9.09
N THR A 93 3.84 19.15 -8.84
CA THR A 93 2.84 18.14 -8.44
C THR A 93 2.22 18.50 -7.09
N ALA A 94 3.00 18.97 -6.11
CA ALA A 94 2.50 19.44 -4.83
C ALA A 94 1.56 20.65 -4.97
N GLY A 95 1.86 21.58 -5.88
CA GLY A 95 0.99 22.70 -6.19
C GLY A 95 -0.36 22.25 -6.76
N GLN A 96 -0.37 21.27 -7.65
CA GLN A 96 -1.59 20.70 -8.23
C GLN A 96 -2.42 19.95 -7.19
N THR A 97 -1.81 19.16 -6.31
CA THR A 97 -2.54 18.46 -5.24
C THR A 97 -3.18 19.42 -4.24
N ASN A 98 -2.51 20.53 -3.92
CA ASN A 98 -3.07 21.56 -3.02
C ASN A 98 -4.27 22.31 -3.64
N ASP A 99 -4.29 22.51 -4.96
CA ASP A 99 -5.44 23.11 -5.64
C ASP A 99 -6.64 22.16 -5.66
N LEU A 100 -6.41 20.89 -5.98
CA LEU A 100 -7.41 19.83 -5.90
C LEU A 100 -8.02 19.77 -4.50
N GLN A 101 -7.18 19.72 -3.46
CA GLN A 101 -7.63 19.66 -2.07
C GLN A 101 -8.52 20.85 -1.69
N ARG A 102 -8.17 22.08 -2.07
CA ARG A 102 -9.00 23.26 -1.80
C ARG A 102 -10.36 23.22 -2.50
N ARG A 103 -10.42 22.74 -3.74
CA ARG A 103 -11.68 22.58 -4.47
C ARG A 103 -12.58 21.52 -3.84
N MET A 104 -11.97 20.49 -3.28
CA MET A 104 -12.63 19.40 -2.56
C MET A 104 -13.21 19.90 -1.23
N GLU A 105 -12.44 20.65 -0.45
CA GLU A 105 -12.90 21.32 0.78
C GLU A 105 -14.08 22.27 0.50
N TRP A 106 -14.00 23.09 -0.56
CA TRP A 106 -15.10 23.98 -0.94
C TRP A 106 -16.40 23.23 -1.30
N ALA A 107 -16.30 22.10 -2.00
CA ALA A 107 -17.46 21.29 -2.32
C ALA A 107 -18.09 20.64 -1.08
N GLU A 108 -17.26 20.19 -0.12
CA GLU A 108 -17.72 19.64 1.17
C GLU A 108 -18.46 20.70 1.99
N ASP A 109 -17.94 21.92 2.06
CA ASP A 109 -18.59 23.02 2.77
C ASP A 109 -19.96 23.36 2.16
N GLY A 110 -20.07 23.37 0.83
CA GLY A 110 -21.35 23.53 0.15
C GLY A 110 -22.37 22.42 0.50
N MET A 111 -21.92 21.17 0.65
CA MET A 111 -22.79 20.06 1.08
C MET A 111 -23.21 20.17 2.56
N ARG A 112 -22.34 20.69 3.42
CA ARG A 112 -22.68 21.00 4.83
C ARG A 112 -23.71 22.11 4.93
N GLU A 113 -23.55 23.19 4.16
CA GLU A 113 -24.53 24.27 4.07
C GLU A 113 -25.89 23.78 3.58
N ALA A 114 -25.90 22.81 2.66
CA ALA A 114 -27.11 22.15 2.18
C ALA A 114 -27.73 21.15 3.18
N GLY A 115 -27.10 20.91 4.33
CA GLY A 115 -27.58 19.96 5.35
C GLY A 115 -27.46 18.49 4.94
N LEU A 116 -26.67 18.18 3.91
CA LEU A 116 -26.44 16.81 3.46
C LEU A 116 -25.42 16.08 4.34
N LEU A 117 -24.52 16.82 4.98
CA LEU A 117 -23.46 16.32 5.87
C LEU A 117 -23.56 16.98 7.25
N LEU A 118 -23.30 16.21 8.31
CA LEU A 118 -23.14 16.78 9.65
C LEU A 118 -21.77 17.49 9.79
N PRO A 119 -21.59 18.37 10.81
CA PRO A 119 -20.35 19.11 11.03
C PRO A 119 -19.10 18.27 11.37
N SER A 120 -19.22 16.95 11.52
CA SER A 120 -18.10 16.07 11.87
C SER A 120 -17.33 15.59 10.64
N GLU A 121 -15.99 15.58 10.73
CA GLU A 121 -14.93 14.77 10.06
C GLU A 121 -15.18 14.05 8.70
N LEU A 122 -16.22 14.38 7.94
CA LEU A 122 -16.49 13.75 6.66
C LEU A 122 -15.59 14.38 5.62
N GLN A 123 -14.53 13.66 5.27
CA GLN A 123 -13.73 13.93 4.07
C GLN A 123 -14.32 13.07 2.95
N LEU A 124 -15.14 13.66 2.09
CA LEU A 124 -15.78 12.99 0.96
C LEU A 124 -14.73 12.37 0.01
N PHE A 125 -13.47 12.77 0.12
CA PHE A 125 -12.41 12.28 -0.74
C PHE A 125 -11.34 11.45 -0.01
N ASN A 126 -11.44 11.35 1.31
CA ASN A 126 -10.60 10.51 2.16
C ASN A 126 -11.51 9.81 3.17
N LYS A 127 -12.35 8.92 2.62
CA LYS A 127 -13.41 8.25 3.37
C LYS A 127 -12.79 7.19 4.27
N LYS A 128 -13.04 7.31 5.58
CA LYS A 128 -12.84 6.19 6.48
C LYS A 128 -14.00 5.21 6.31
N SER A 129 -13.68 3.99 5.91
CA SER A 129 -14.63 2.88 5.83
C SER A 129 -14.45 1.98 7.05
N TYR A 130 -15.56 1.46 7.54
CA TYR A 130 -15.63 0.46 8.60
C TYR A 130 -16.10 -0.89 8.10
N SER A 131 -16.64 -0.95 6.88
CA SER A 131 -17.10 -2.20 6.30
C SER A 131 -15.94 -3.06 5.80
N GLN A 132 -16.26 -4.32 5.46
CA GLN A 132 -15.27 -5.28 5.02
C GLN A 132 -14.57 -4.89 3.71
N ALA A 133 -15.31 -4.35 2.74
CA ALA A 133 -14.78 -4.05 1.41
C ALA A 133 -15.21 -2.67 0.87
N GLY A 134 -15.58 -1.73 1.75
CA GLY A 134 -15.89 -0.34 1.38
C GLY A 134 -17.36 -0.06 1.02
N GLU A 135 -18.28 -1.00 1.31
CA GLU A 135 -19.72 -0.86 1.12
C GLU A 135 -20.30 0.41 1.74
N ASP A 136 -19.92 0.75 2.97
CA ASP A 136 -20.40 1.95 3.68
C ASP A 136 -20.01 3.24 2.96
N ALA A 137 -18.79 3.30 2.42
CA ALA A 137 -18.26 4.40 1.64
C ALA A 137 -18.97 4.54 0.27
N ILE A 138 -19.33 3.42 -0.37
CA ILE A 138 -20.12 3.40 -1.60
C ILE A 138 -21.54 3.89 -1.31
N LEU A 139 -22.19 3.39 -0.25
CA LEU A 139 -23.52 3.85 0.15
C LEU A 139 -23.52 5.34 0.51
N MET A 140 -22.51 5.82 1.23
CA MET A 140 -22.36 7.24 1.54
C MET A 140 -22.34 8.07 0.26
N TYR A 141 -21.56 7.65 -0.75
CA TYR A 141 -21.54 8.32 -2.04
C TYR A 141 -22.92 8.31 -2.72
N ILE A 142 -23.61 7.16 -2.76
CA ILE A 142 -24.95 7.04 -3.33
C ILE A 142 -25.92 8.03 -2.66
N PHE A 143 -26.00 8.04 -1.34
CA PHE A 143 -26.95 8.90 -0.62
C PHE A 143 -26.64 10.39 -0.78
N VAL A 144 -25.37 10.78 -0.72
CA VAL A 144 -24.95 12.17 -0.96
C VAL A 144 -25.32 12.60 -2.39
N MET A 145 -25.06 11.76 -3.39
CA MET A 145 -25.38 12.07 -4.79
C MET A 145 -26.89 12.09 -5.07
N LEU A 146 -27.68 11.34 -4.30
CA LEU A 146 -29.15 11.37 -4.35
C LEU A 146 -29.76 12.44 -3.44
N GLY A 147 -28.95 13.29 -2.79
CA GLY A 147 -29.44 14.36 -1.93
C GLY A 147 -30.13 13.88 -0.65
N VAL A 148 -29.81 12.67 -0.18
CA VAL A 148 -30.34 12.10 1.06
C VAL A 148 -29.38 12.45 2.20
N PRO A 149 -29.82 13.22 3.22
CA PRO A 149 -28.99 13.50 4.39
C PRO A 149 -28.57 12.21 5.09
N LEU A 150 -27.28 12.08 5.41
CA LEU A 150 -26.74 10.83 5.99
C LEU A 150 -27.37 10.49 7.35
N SER A 151 -27.78 11.49 8.13
CA SER A 151 -28.51 11.32 9.39
C SER A 151 -29.91 10.74 9.22
N GLN A 152 -30.45 10.73 8.00
CA GLN A 152 -31.76 10.15 7.65
C GLN A 152 -31.64 8.77 6.99
N CYS A 153 -30.42 8.25 6.85
CA CYS A 153 -30.15 6.91 6.34
C CYS A 153 -30.37 5.85 7.44
N ASN A 154 -31.61 5.72 7.92
CA ASN A 154 -31.97 4.66 8.86
C ASN A 154 -31.70 3.26 8.27
N TYR A 155 -31.36 2.32 9.13
CA TYR A 155 -30.93 1.00 8.71
C TYR A 155 -31.62 -0.13 9.49
N LEU A 156 -31.69 -1.28 8.83
CA LEU A 156 -31.94 -2.57 9.44
C LEU A 156 -30.73 -3.45 9.13
N ASP A 157 -30.02 -3.88 10.18
CA ASP A 157 -28.77 -4.64 10.06
C ASP A 157 -28.99 -6.08 10.54
N LEU A 158 -29.11 -7.00 9.61
CA LEU A 158 -29.39 -8.42 9.87
C LEU A 158 -28.08 -9.20 9.84
N GLY A 159 -27.62 -9.63 11.01
CA GLY A 159 -26.27 -10.16 11.21
C GLY A 159 -25.26 -9.06 11.56
N ALA A 160 -25.64 -8.18 12.49
CA ALA A 160 -24.89 -6.95 12.78
C ALA A 160 -23.46 -7.19 13.32
N ASN A 161 -23.20 -8.36 13.92
CA ASN A 161 -21.90 -8.80 14.39
C ASN A 161 -21.19 -7.76 15.29
N HIS A 162 -19.94 -7.40 15.00
CA HIS A 162 -19.18 -6.44 15.79
C HIS A 162 -19.72 -5.00 15.58
N PRO A 163 -19.89 -4.20 16.65
CA PRO A 163 -20.55 -2.88 16.55
C PRO A 163 -19.89 -1.87 15.62
N CYS A 164 -18.57 -1.95 15.45
CA CYS A 164 -17.78 -0.92 14.75
C CYS A 164 -16.90 -1.46 13.64
N ASP A 165 -16.47 -2.71 13.72
CA ASP A 165 -15.48 -3.28 12.79
C ASP A 165 -16.22 -4.19 11.82
N MET A 166 -15.87 -4.09 10.53
CA MET A 166 -16.59 -4.75 9.44
C MET A 166 -18.09 -4.38 9.38
N SER A 167 -18.49 -3.26 10.00
CA SER A 167 -19.90 -2.85 10.06
C SER A 167 -20.26 -1.95 8.88
N ASN A 168 -21.30 -2.35 8.15
CA ASN A 168 -21.88 -1.56 7.06
C ASN A 168 -22.67 -0.34 7.53
N THR A 169 -23.04 -0.28 8.83
CA THR A 169 -23.96 0.73 9.37
C THR A 169 -23.31 1.67 10.38
N TRP A 170 -22.13 1.33 10.93
CA TRP A 170 -21.46 2.15 11.93
C TRP A 170 -21.10 3.56 11.43
N PHE A 171 -20.65 3.69 10.18
CA PHE A 171 -20.41 4.99 9.57
C PHE A 171 -21.66 5.91 9.66
N PHE A 172 -22.83 5.38 9.31
CA PHE A 172 -24.09 6.13 9.32
C PHE A 172 -24.56 6.45 10.75
N TYR A 173 -24.33 5.55 11.70
CA TYR A 173 -24.54 5.80 13.12
C TYR A 173 -23.75 7.03 13.60
N GLN A 174 -22.48 7.14 13.20
CA GLN A 174 -21.64 8.30 13.51
C GLN A 174 -22.17 9.59 12.87
N GLN A 175 -22.84 9.49 11.72
CA GLN A 175 -23.56 10.60 11.07
C GLN A 175 -24.94 10.87 11.67
N GLY A 176 -25.28 10.27 12.82
CA GLY A 176 -26.52 10.54 13.53
C GLY A 176 -27.72 9.74 13.06
N ALA A 177 -27.57 8.83 12.09
CA ALA A 177 -28.61 7.86 11.78
C ALA A 177 -28.77 6.87 12.93
N THR A 178 -29.95 6.25 12.99
CA THR A 178 -30.26 5.20 13.95
C THR A 178 -31.06 4.10 13.24
N GLY A 179 -30.98 2.89 13.76
CA GLY A 179 -31.66 1.74 13.18
C GLY A 179 -31.87 0.60 14.15
N ILE A 180 -32.20 -0.55 13.59
CA ILE A 180 -32.35 -1.81 14.31
C ILE A 180 -31.19 -2.73 13.93
N LEU A 181 -30.52 -3.29 14.93
CA LEU A 181 -29.44 -4.26 14.78
C LEU A 181 -29.94 -5.61 15.29
N VAL A 182 -29.79 -6.65 14.48
CA VAL A 182 -30.21 -8.00 14.83
C VAL A 182 -29.01 -8.93 14.79
N ASP A 183 -28.76 -9.62 15.90
CA ASP A 183 -27.72 -10.64 15.99
C ASP A 183 -28.17 -11.77 16.90
N ALA A 184 -27.96 -13.02 16.46
CA ALA A 184 -28.36 -14.19 17.23
C ALA A 184 -27.39 -14.49 18.38
N ASN A 185 -26.13 -14.07 18.31
CA ASN A 185 -25.14 -14.29 19.35
C ASN A 185 -25.39 -13.36 20.55
N PRO A 186 -25.74 -13.89 21.74
CA PRO A 186 -26.06 -13.05 22.90
C PRO A 186 -24.91 -12.14 23.35
N LYS A 187 -23.65 -12.56 23.14
CA LYS A 187 -22.47 -11.76 23.50
C LYS A 187 -22.34 -10.54 22.60
N LEU A 188 -22.45 -10.74 21.28
CA LEU A 188 -22.42 -9.65 20.30
C LEU A 188 -23.60 -8.70 20.50
N ALA A 189 -24.80 -9.22 20.79
CA ALA A 189 -25.94 -8.38 21.12
C ALA A 189 -25.72 -7.52 22.37
N GLU A 190 -24.99 -7.99 23.37
CA GLU A 190 -24.63 -7.18 24.54
C GLU A 190 -23.60 -6.09 24.18
N GLU A 191 -22.59 -6.43 23.39
CA GLU A 191 -21.58 -5.47 22.89
C GLU A 191 -22.22 -4.37 22.04
N LEU A 192 -23.12 -4.75 21.12
CA LEU A 192 -23.91 -3.84 20.30
C LEU A 192 -24.70 -2.84 21.15
N ARG A 193 -25.39 -3.31 22.21
CA ARG A 193 -26.15 -2.42 23.12
C ARG A 193 -25.26 -1.41 23.84
N ARG A 194 -24.05 -1.82 24.24
CA ARG A 194 -23.10 -0.95 24.95
C ARG A 194 -22.48 0.09 24.02
N ALA A 195 -22.05 -0.32 22.82
CA ALA A 195 -21.37 0.56 21.87
C ALA A 195 -22.32 1.45 21.05
N ARG A 196 -23.56 1.00 20.81
CA ARG A 196 -24.54 1.68 19.94
C ARG A 196 -25.84 2.02 20.68
N PRO A 197 -25.81 2.82 21.78
CA PRO A 197 -26.97 3.04 22.66
C PRO A 197 -28.16 3.78 22.04
N LYS A 198 -28.01 4.32 20.81
CA LYS A 198 -29.12 4.96 20.07
C LYS A 198 -29.81 3.98 19.13
N ASP A 199 -29.17 2.85 18.83
CA ASP A 199 -29.76 1.79 18.03
C ASP A 199 -30.56 0.85 18.92
N GLN A 200 -31.58 0.25 18.34
CA GLN A 200 -32.32 -0.81 18.98
C GLN A 200 -31.66 -2.15 18.64
N VAL A 201 -31.29 -2.93 19.65
CA VAL A 201 -30.63 -4.23 19.45
C VAL A 201 -31.58 -5.36 19.81
N ILE A 202 -31.78 -6.26 18.86
CA ILE A 202 -32.62 -7.45 18.99
C ILE A 202 -31.71 -8.68 18.97
N ASN A 203 -31.81 -9.49 20.03
CA ASN A 203 -31.06 -10.75 20.11
C ASN A 203 -31.97 -11.91 19.70
N ALA A 204 -31.95 -12.26 18.42
CA ALA A 204 -32.82 -13.25 17.80
C ALA A 204 -32.19 -13.77 16.51
N CYS A 205 -32.61 -14.96 16.07
CA CYS A 205 -32.34 -15.39 14.70
C CYS A 205 -33.24 -14.62 13.74
N VAL A 206 -32.76 -14.30 12.54
CA VAL A 206 -33.64 -13.80 11.49
C VAL A 206 -34.24 -15.01 10.76
N GLY A 207 -35.56 -15.03 10.64
CA GLY A 207 -36.28 -16.13 9.99
C GLY A 207 -37.38 -15.61 9.07
N PRO A 208 -37.99 -16.48 8.24
CA PRO A 208 -39.13 -16.10 7.40
C PRO A 208 -40.39 -15.77 8.22
N VAL A 209 -40.48 -16.29 9.46
CA VAL A 209 -41.60 -16.11 10.39
C VAL A 209 -41.06 -15.83 11.79
N SER A 210 -41.74 -14.96 12.56
CA SER A 210 -41.42 -14.67 13.96
C SER A 210 -41.94 -15.72 14.93
N GLY A 211 -41.20 -15.96 16.01
CA GLY A 211 -41.63 -16.81 17.13
C GLY A 211 -41.42 -18.31 16.93
N GLU A 212 -40.70 -18.72 15.88
CA GLU A 212 -40.18 -20.07 15.76
C GLU A 212 -38.90 -20.20 16.59
N THR A 213 -38.59 -21.43 17.01
CA THR A 213 -37.32 -21.71 17.71
C THR A 213 -36.37 -22.41 16.75
N LEU A 214 -35.20 -21.81 16.53
CA LEU A 214 -34.11 -22.39 15.76
C LEU A 214 -32.90 -22.62 16.65
N ASP A 215 -32.20 -23.71 16.39
CA ASP A 215 -30.88 -23.95 16.98
C ASP A 215 -29.87 -23.00 16.31
N PHE A 216 -29.29 -22.12 17.10
CA PHE A 216 -28.19 -21.25 16.69
C PHE A 216 -26.86 -21.86 17.11
N HIS A 217 -25.98 -22.12 16.15
CA HIS A 217 -24.70 -22.77 16.41
C HIS A 217 -23.56 -21.75 16.40
N VAL A 218 -22.88 -21.63 17.54
CA VAL A 218 -21.63 -20.86 17.67
C VAL A 218 -20.48 -21.74 17.21
N LEU A 219 -19.76 -21.32 16.16
CA LEU A 219 -18.67 -22.10 15.58
C LEU A 219 -17.30 -21.61 16.08
N SER A 220 -16.28 -22.46 15.93
CA SER A 220 -14.92 -22.21 16.41
C SER A 220 -14.08 -21.28 15.53
N ALA A 221 -14.66 -20.72 14.49
CA ALA A 221 -14.01 -19.74 13.64
C ALA A 221 -14.69 -18.39 13.89
N ASP A 222 -13.87 -17.36 14.08
CA ASP A 222 -14.36 -16.01 14.35
C ASP A 222 -15.26 -15.54 13.18
N GLY A 223 -16.41 -14.95 13.52
CA GLY A 223 -17.40 -14.47 12.54
C GLY A 223 -18.37 -15.53 12.02
N LEU A 224 -18.08 -16.82 12.18
CA LEU A 224 -18.97 -17.89 11.71
C LEU A 224 -19.92 -18.32 12.83
N SER A 225 -21.17 -17.92 12.76
CA SER A 225 -22.25 -18.52 13.54
C SER A 225 -23.52 -18.50 12.72
N ALA A 226 -24.18 -19.65 12.61
CA ALA A 226 -25.30 -19.80 11.69
C ALA A 226 -26.51 -20.46 12.39
N PRO A 227 -27.73 -20.00 12.08
CA PRO A 227 -28.95 -20.69 12.47
C PRO A 227 -29.16 -21.97 11.63
N GLY A 228 -29.71 -23.02 12.24
CA GLY A 228 -30.13 -24.23 11.51
C GLY A 228 -28.98 -25.20 11.19
N ASP A 229 -29.11 -25.95 10.08
CA ASP A 229 -28.15 -27.02 9.76
C ASP A 229 -26.80 -26.49 9.25
N VAL A 230 -25.76 -26.61 10.09
CA VAL A 230 -24.38 -26.21 9.76
C VAL A 230 -23.56 -27.29 9.05
N SER A 231 -24.17 -28.42 8.67
CA SER A 231 -23.46 -29.57 8.09
C SER A 231 -22.65 -29.23 6.84
N GLU A 232 -23.15 -28.35 5.98
CA GLU A 232 -22.44 -27.92 4.77
C GLU A 232 -21.21 -27.07 5.11
N VAL A 233 -21.35 -26.11 6.03
CA VAL A 233 -20.25 -25.26 6.51
C VAL A 233 -19.14 -26.10 7.12
N LEU A 234 -19.50 -27.07 7.98
CA LEU A 234 -18.55 -27.99 8.62
C LEU A 234 -17.86 -28.91 7.59
N ARG A 235 -18.58 -29.37 6.56
CA ARG A 235 -18.02 -30.21 5.49
C ARG A 235 -17.05 -29.43 4.62
N ALA A 236 -17.39 -28.19 4.27
CA ALA A 236 -16.53 -27.30 3.48
C ALA A 236 -15.30 -26.83 4.26
N ASN A 237 -15.39 -26.78 5.60
CA ASN A 237 -14.34 -26.27 6.48
C ASN A 237 -13.99 -27.26 7.60
N PRO A 238 -13.17 -28.31 7.33
CA PRO A 238 -12.90 -29.39 8.30
C PRO A 238 -12.23 -28.96 9.62
N ALA A 239 -11.67 -27.75 9.67
CA ALA A 239 -11.05 -27.19 10.88
C ALA A 239 -12.06 -26.45 11.79
N VAL A 240 -13.30 -26.24 11.34
CA VAL A 240 -14.36 -25.58 12.09
C VAL A 240 -15.14 -26.62 12.88
N ARG A 241 -15.46 -26.31 14.14
CA ARG A 241 -16.28 -27.16 15.02
C ARG A 241 -17.36 -26.33 15.71
N VAL A 242 -18.48 -26.96 16.05
CA VAL A 242 -19.52 -26.36 16.90
C VAL A 242 -18.98 -26.25 18.33
N LEU A 243 -19.01 -25.05 18.89
CA LEU A 243 -18.64 -24.78 20.27
C LEU A 243 -19.85 -24.82 21.20
N GLU A 244 -20.97 -24.28 20.73
CA GLU A 244 -22.20 -24.13 21.50
C GLU A 244 -23.42 -24.17 20.57
N THR A 245 -24.54 -24.69 21.06
CA THR A 245 -25.85 -24.62 20.38
C THR A 245 -26.83 -23.95 21.33
N ILE A 246 -27.48 -22.88 20.88
CA ILE A 246 -28.37 -22.04 21.68
C ILE A 246 -29.74 -22.02 21.00
N PRO A 247 -30.83 -22.45 21.66
CA PRO A 247 -32.16 -22.30 21.10
C PRO A 247 -32.54 -20.81 21.11
N MET A 248 -32.77 -20.25 19.92
CA MET A 248 -33.07 -18.84 19.72
C MET A 248 -34.42 -18.67 19.03
N GLN A 249 -35.16 -17.64 19.46
CA GLN A 249 -36.39 -17.26 18.77
C GLN A 249 -36.07 -16.56 17.45
N THR A 250 -36.91 -16.78 16.44
CA THR A 250 -36.84 -16.07 15.18
C THR A 250 -37.60 -14.74 15.24
N VAL A 251 -37.14 -13.78 14.44
CA VAL A 251 -37.86 -12.55 14.11
C VAL A 251 -37.88 -12.38 12.59
N ALA A 252 -39.05 -12.04 12.06
CA ALA A 252 -39.26 -11.84 10.63
C ALA A 252 -38.81 -10.44 10.18
N VAL A 253 -38.21 -10.36 9.00
CA VAL A 253 -37.75 -9.09 8.40
C VAL A 253 -38.88 -8.06 8.24
N ASN A 254 -40.10 -8.50 7.93
CA ASN A 254 -41.25 -7.60 7.79
C ASN A 254 -41.69 -6.99 9.13
N ASP A 255 -41.58 -7.74 10.24
CA ASP A 255 -41.93 -7.26 11.58
C ASP A 255 -40.89 -6.24 12.06
N LEU A 256 -39.62 -6.47 11.73
CA LEU A 256 -38.53 -5.52 11.99
C LEU A 256 -38.72 -4.21 11.23
N MET A 257 -39.13 -4.27 9.96
CA MET A 257 -39.45 -3.08 9.17
C MET A 257 -40.69 -2.37 9.71
N GLU A 258 -41.70 -3.10 10.19
CA GLU A 258 -42.86 -2.50 10.86
C GLU A 258 -42.45 -1.77 12.14
N GLN A 259 -41.61 -2.39 12.95
CA GLN A 259 -41.07 -1.82 14.18
C GLN A 259 -40.19 -0.59 13.93
N LEU A 260 -39.46 -0.55 12.81
CA LEU A 260 -38.71 0.63 12.35
C LEU A 260 -39.63 1.76 11.86
N GLY A 261 -40.92 1.48 11.63
CA GLY A 261 -41.90 2.42 11.09
C GLY A 261 -41.97 2.45 9.55
N GLY A 262 -41.37 1.48 8.87
CA GLY A 262 -41.36 1.36 7.41
C GLY A 262 -40.06 0.77 6.86
N ALA A 263 -39.91 0.81 5.54
CA ALA A 263 -38.71 0.31 4.89
C ALA A 263 -37.48 1.20 5.22
N PRO A 264 -36.32 0.60 5.58
CA PRO A 264 -35.10 1.35 5.86
C PRO A 264 -34.51 1.96 4.59
N LYS A 265 -33.62 2.95 4.73
CA LYS A 265 -32.76 3.36 3.60
C LYS A 265 -31.70 2.31 3.31
N ILE A 266 -31.21 1.61 4.33
CA ILE A 266 -30.18 0.58 4.20
C ILE A 266 -30.69 -0.71 4.86
N LEU A 267 -30.82 -1.78 4.09
CA LEU A 267 -30.93 -3.13 4.64
C LEU A 267 -29.59 -3.85 4.44
N ASN A 268 -28.93 -4.23 5.52
CA ASN A 268 -27.80 -5.15 5.46
C ASN A 268 -28.31 -6.57 5.73
N LEU A 269 -27.92 -7.54 4.90
CA LEU A 269 -28.32 -8.94 5.00
C LEU A 269 -27.08 -9.83 4.86
N ASP A 270 -26.59 -10.28 6.01
CA ASP A 270 -25.42 -11.14 6.17
C ASP A 270 -25.70 -12.13 7.30
N ILE A 271 -26.43 -13.21 7.00
CA ILE A 271 -27.00 -14.13 8.00
C ILE A 271 -26.57 -15.58 7.75
N GLU A 272 -25.41 -15.75 7.10
CA GLU A 272 -24.68 -16.99 6.89
C GLU A 272 -25.56 -18.13 6.36
N GLY A 273 -26.17 -17.91 5.18
CA GLY A 273 -26.78 -18.97 4.37
C GLY A 273 -28.31 -18.94 4.26
N MET A 274 -28.98 -18.01 4.95
CA MET A 274 -30.44 -17.82 4.89
C MET A 274 -30.87 -16.64 4.01
N GLU A 275 -29.94 -15.99 3.30
CA GLU A 275 -30.18 -14.74 2.57
C GLU A 275 -31.36 -14.88 1.62
N MET A 276 -31.37 -15.93 0.80
CA MET A 276 -32.41 -16.14 -0.21
C MET A 276 -33.79 -16.42 0.41
N GLU A 277 -33.84 -17.13 1.53
CA GLU A 277 -35.11 -17.39 2.24
C GLU A 277 -35.69 -16.11 2.83
N ILE A 278 -34.84 -15.28 3.45
CA ILE A 278 -35.26 -13.99 3.97
C ILE A 278 -35.69 -13.05 2.86
N LEU A 279 -34.94 -12.97 1.75
CA LEU A 279 -35.33 -12.17 0.59
C LEU A 279 -36.69 -12.57 0.03
N ARG A 280 -36.99 -13.87 -0.05
CA ARG A 280 -38.31 -14.36 -0.48
C ARG A 280 -39.43 -14.01 0.49
N SER A 281 -39.12 -13.83 1.77
CA SER A 281 -40.10 -13.47 2.79
C SER A 281 -40.46 -11.97 2.81
N ILE A 282 -39.63 -11.09 2.24
CA ILE A 282 -39.91 -9.64 2.22
C ILE A 282 -41.16 -9.34 1.38
N ASP A 283 -42.10 -8.60 1.96
CA ASP A 283 -43.21 -8.01 1.21
C ASP A 283 -42.74 -6.75 0.46
N PHE A 284 -42.16 -6.94 -0.73
CA PHE A 284 -41.67 -5.86 -1.59
C PHE A 284 -42.75 -4.90 -2.12
N ALA A 285 -44.04 -5.22 -1.94
CA ALA A 285 -45.13 -4.31 -2.25
C ALA A 285 -45.36 -3.30 -1.11
N LYS A 286 -45.15 -3.72 0.14
CA LYS A 286 -45.25 -2.87 1.34
C LYS A 286 -43.93 -2.19 1.71
N TYR A 287 -42.83 -2.95 1.70
CA TYR A 287 -41.53 -2.50 2.16
C TYR A 287 -40.50 -2.54 1.03
N ARG A 288 -39.99 -1.37 0.65
CA ARG A 288 -38.94 -1.21 -0.36
C ARG A 288 -37.72 -0.51 0.25
N PRO A 289 -36.76 -1.26 0.81
CA PRO A 289 -35.50 -0.67 1.22
C PRO A 289 -34.87 0.13 0.09
N THR A 290 -34.34 1.31 0.36
CA THR A 290 -33.74 2.13 -0.72
C THR A 290 -32.49 1.47 -1.29
N THR A 291 -31.65 0.95 -0.40
CA THR A 291 -30.46 0.17 -0.74
C THR A 291 -30.43 -1.12 0.07
N MET A 292 -29.87 -2.18 -0.51
CA MET A 292 -29.69 -3.47 0.16
C MET A 292 -28.25 -3.93 -0.06
N ILE A 293 -27.54 -4.23 1.02
CA ILE A 293 -26.24 -4.91 0.99
C ILE A 293 -26.52 -6.38 1.27
N ILE A 294 -26.12 -7.26 0.37
CA ILE A 294 -26.39 -8.69 0.47
C ILE A 294 -25.09 -9.45 0.20
N GLU A 295 -24.75 -10.40 1.07
CA GLU A 295 -23.62 -11.31 0.83
C GLU A 295 -23.92 -12.23 -0.37
N MET A 296 -22.96 -12.36 -1.30
CA MET A 296 -23.16 -13.04 -2.58
C MET A 296 -22.25 -14.24 -2.81
N ILE A 297 -21.30 -14.50 -1.90
CA ILE A 297 -20.32 -15.58 -2.07
C ILE A 297 -20.40 -16.54 -0.88
N PRO A 298 -20.04 -17.82 -1.06
CA PRO A 298 -19.89 -18.73 0.06
C PRO A 298 -18.70 -18.33 0.93
N TYR A 299 -18.83 -18.55 2.25
CA TYR A 299 -17.72 -18.40 3.18
C TYR A 299 -16.46 -19.17 2.72
N SER A 300 -15.31 -18.50 2.80
CA SER A 300 -14.00 -19.07 2.48
C SER A 300 -12.88 -18.35 3.22
N LYS A 301 -11.89 -19.10 3.72
CA LYS A 301 -10.65 -18.53 4.29
C LYS A 301 -9.66 -18.02 3.24
N GLN A 302 -9.93 -18.28 1.97
CA GLN A 302 -9.13 -17.82 0.82
C GLN A 302 -9.93 -16.82 0.00
N LEU A 303 -9.23 -15.90 -0.67
CA LEU A 303 -9.85 -14.95 -1.59
C LEU A 303 -10.68 -15.70 -2.63
N VAL A 304 -11.98 -15.37 -2.69
CA VAL A 304 -12.90 -15.89 -3.70
C VAL A 304 -12.92 -14.91 -4.87
N ALA A 305 -12.61 -15.40 -6.07
CA ALA A 305 -12.67 -14.61 -7.29
C ALA A 305 -13.54 -15.30 -8.34
N GLY A 306 -14.36 -14.52 -9.06
CA GLY A 306 -15.22 -15.02 -10.14
C GLY A 306 -16.43 -15.85 -9.70
N LYS A 307 -16.73 -15.89 -8.39
CA LYS A 307 -17.98 -16.47 -7.87
C LYS A 307 -18.90 -15.35 -7.41
N LYS A 308 -20.19 -15.57 -7.59
CA LYS A 308 -21.28 -14.71 -7.16
C LYS A 308 -22.58 -15.48 -7.28
N ASN A 309 -23.51 -15.31 -6.35
CA ASN A 309 -24.80 -16.00 -6.37
C ASN A 309 -25.70 -15.44 -7.50
N PRO A 310 -25.93 -16.17 -8.61
CA PRO A 310 -26.74 -15.68 -9.72
C PRO A 310 -28.24 -15.70 -9.40
N GLU A 311 -28.66 -16.50 -8.42
CA GLU A 311 -30.07 -16.61 -8.02
C GLU A 311 -30.52 -15.34 -7.31
N ILE A 312 -29.75 -14.88 -6.31
CA ILE A 312 -30.02 -13.63 -5.60
C ILE A 312 -30.02 -12.46 -6.60
N LEU A 313 -29.01 -12.39 -7.48
CA LEU A 313 -28.91 -11.33 -8.48
C LEU A 313 -30.18 -11.25 -9.35
N ARG A 314 -30.63 -12.39 -9.89
CA ARG A 314 -31.84 -12.46 -10.71
C ARG A 314 -33.09 -12.10 -9.92
N PHE A 315 -33.21 -12.60 -8.70
CA PHE A 315 -34.36 -12.31 -7.83
C PHE A 315 -34.46 -10.81 -7.55
N MET A 316 -33.35 -10.15 -7.22
CA MET A 316 -33.33 -8.70 -6.97
C MET A 316 -33.71 -7.90 -8.21
N GLN A 317 -33.25 -8.32 -9.40
CA GLN A 317 -33.66 -7.72 -10.68
C GLN A 317 -35.17 -7.86 -10.91
N GLU A 318 -35.74 -9.04 -10.65
CA GLU A 318 -37.19 -9.30 -10.75
C GLU A 318 -38.00 -8.45 -9.76
N LYS A 319 -37.44 -8.10 -8.59
CA LYS A 319 -38.05 -7.19 -7.60
C LYS A 319 -37.85 -5.70 -7.91
N GLY A 320 -37.23 -5.37 -9.04
CA GLY A 320 -37.04 -3.99 -9.49
C GLY A 320 -35.86 -3.28 -8.84
N TYR A 321 -34.83 -4.02 -8.44
CA TYR A 321 -33.56 -3.47 -7.98
C TYR A 321 -32.49 -3.57 -9.07
N VAL A 322 -31.56 -2.62 -9.09
CA VAL A 322 -30.35 -2.67 -9.90
C VAL A 322 -29.15 -2.93 -8.99
N GLU A 323 -28.22 -3.76 -9.42
CA GLU A 323 -26.94 -3.86 -8.73
C GLU A 323 -26.08 -2.65 -9.11
N TYR A 324 -25.80 -1.81 -8.11
CA TYR A 324 -24.94 -0.64 -8.28
C TYR A 324 -23.45 -1.02 -8.23
N ALA A 325 -23.09 -1.91 -7.30
CA ALA A 325 -21.73 -2.38 -7.13
C ALA A 325 -21.69 -3.80 -6.58
N PHE A 326 -20.63 -4.54 -6.93
CA PHE A 326 -20.24 -5.79 -6.30
C PHE A 326 -18.82 -5.60 -5.76
N THR A 327 -18.62 -5.77 -4.45
CA THR A 327 -17.35 -5.51 -3.76
C THR A 327 -16.40 -6.70 -3.76
N GLY A 328 -16.76 -7.79 -4.44
CA GLY A 328 -16.05 -9.07 -4.39
C GLY A 328 -16.61 -10.04 -3.35
N ILE A 329 -17.40 -9.54 -2.40
CA ILE A 329 -18.13 -10.32 -1.39
C ILE A 329 -19.62 -9.95 -1.37
N ASN A 330 -19.93 -8.66 -1.24
CA ASN A 330 -21.28 -8.14 -1.13
C ASN A 330 -21.73 -7.48 -2.42
N SER A 331 -23.02 -7.58 -2.73
CA SER A 331 -23.67 -6.74 -3.73
C SER A 331 -24.47 -5.63 -3.07
N ILE A 332 -24.35 -4.43 -3.63
CA ILE A 332 -25.12 -3.25 -3.25
C ILE A 332 -26.22 -3.06 -4.30
N PHE A 333 -27.45 -3.31 -3.89
CA PHE A 333 -28.64 -3.12 -4.72
C PHE A 333 -29.28 -1.76 -4.42
N LEU A 334 -29.77 -1.10 -5.46
CA LEU A 334 -30.49 0.18 -5.40
C LEU A 334 -31.90 -0.01 -5.97
N ASP A 335 -32.91 0.48 -5.25
CA ASP A 335 -34.30 0.47 -5.72
C ASP A 335 -34.45 1.39 -6.94
N LYS A 336 -34.88 0.83 -8.08
CA LYS A 336 -35.09 1.61 -9.31
C LYS A 336 -36.15 2.69 -9.11
N GLN A 337 -37.23 2.38 -8.38
CA GLN A 337 -38.33 3.32 -8.19
C GLN A 337 -37.88 4.55 -7.39
N PHE A 338 -37.09 4.34 -6.34
CA PHE A 338 -36.48 5.43 -5.59
C PHE A 338 -35.56 6.27 -6.46
N TYR A 339 -34.66 5.65 -7.21
CA TYR A 339 -33.73 6.35 -8.09
C TYR A 339 -34.46 7.21 -9.13
N GLU A 340 -35.44 6.64 -9.83
CA GLU A 340 -36.23 7.32 -10.85
C GLU A 340 -37.02 8.48 -10.27
N LYS A 341 -37.60 8.29 -9.07
CA LYS A 341 -38.32 9.34 -8.36
C LYS A 341 -37.43 10.54 -8.00
N ILE A 342 -36.20 10.28 -7.59
CA ILE A 342 -35.26 11.34 -7.18
C ILE A 342 -34.61 12.04 -8.38
N THR A 343 -34.25 11.29 -9.41
CA THR A 343 -33.47 11.81 -10.55
C THR A 343 -34.32 12.22 -11.75
N GLY A 344 -35.54 11.70 -11.88
CA GLY A 344 -36.38 11.83 -13.07
C GLY A 344 -35.88 11.01 -14.28
N VAL A 345 -34.84 10.18 -14.09
CA VAL A 345 -34.23 9.38 -15.16
C VAL A 345 -34.63 7.91 -15.00
N SER A 346 -35.31 7.37 -16.02
CA SER A 346 -35.65 5.94 -16.09
C SER A 346 -34.40 5.08 -16.22
N LEU A 347 -34.29 4.02 -15.41
CA LEU A 347 -33.25 3.00 -15.55
C LEU A 347 -33.78 1.89 -16.47
N GLU A 348 -34.02 2.23 -17.74
CA GLU A 348 -34.24 1.22 -18.77
C GLU A 348 -32.91 0.48 -19.01
N GLY A 349 -32.99 -0.85 -18.95
CA GLY A 349 -31.86 -1.75 -19.17
C GLY A 349 -31.60 -1.99 -20.65
#